data_AF-A0A847JML3-F1
#
_entry.id   AF-A0A847JML3-F1
#
_cell.length_a   1.000
_cell.length_b   1.000
_cell.length_c   1.000
_cell.angle_alpha   90.00
_cell.angle_beta   90.00
_cell.angle_gamma   90.00
#
_symmetry.space_group_name_H-M   'P 1'
#
loop_
_entity.id
_entity.type
_entity.pdbx_description
1 polymer ?
#
loop_
_entity_poly.entity_id
_entity_poly.type
_entity_poly.pdbx_seq_one_letter_code
_entity_poly.pdbx_strand_id
1 'polypeptide(L)' 'MENRPIIAVIDGLGGGIGCQLCTRIRQAFGQRLEILALGTNSTATE' A
#
# COMPACT_ATOMS: atom_id res chain seq x y z
N MET A 1 -12.74 5.26 18.55
CA MET A 1 -12.19 4.76 17.28
C MET A 1 -10.69 4.73 17.44
N GLU A 2 -10.04 3.60 17.19
CA GLU A 2 -8.58 3.50 17.36
C GLU A 2 -7.91 4.25 16.21
N ASN A 3 -7.16 5.31 16.54
CA ASN A 3 -6.45 6.13 15.57
C ASN A 3 -5.25 5.37 15.03
N ARG A 4 -5.48 4.48 14.05
CA ARG A 4 -4.40 3.81 13.32
C ARG A 4 -3.84 4.74 12.24
N PRO A 5 -2.50 4.87 12.12
CA PRO A 5 -1.89 5.62 11.04
C PRO A 5 -2.32 5.03 9.69
N ILE A 6 -2.62 5.90 8.72
CA ILE A 6 -2.97 5.51 7.35
C ILE A 6 -1.83 5.93 6.43
N ILE A 7 -1.35 4.99 5.62
CA ILE A 7 -0.37 5.25 4.55
C ILE A 7 -1.08 5.09 3.22
N ALA A 8 -1.14 6.17 2.43
CA ALA A 8 -1.60 6.11 1.05
C ALA A 8 -0.41 5.82 0.11
N VAL A 9 -0.53 4.78 -0.70
CA VAL A 9 0.44 4.44 -1.75
C VAL A 9 -0.21 4.71 -3.09
N ILE A 10 0.35 5.63 -3.88
CA ILE A 10 -0.16 6.00 -5.20
C ILE A 10 0.88 5.60 -6.24
N ASP A 11 0.54 4.64 -7.10
CA ASP A 11 1.43 4.14 -8.15
C ASP A 11 0.93 4.45 -9.57
N GLY A 12 1.86 4.66 -10.49
CA GLY A 12 1.63 5.00 -11.90
C GLY A 12 1.53 3.78 -12.82
N LEU A 13 1.66 4.02 -14.14
CA LEU A 13 1.56 3.00 -15.19
C LEU A 13 2.59 1.88 -14.99
N GLY A 14 2.15 0.72 -14.49
CA GLY A 14 2.99 -0.46 -14.30
C GLY A 14 2.94 -1.09 -12.90
N GLY A 15 2.43 -0.41 -11.87
CA GLY A 15 2.02 -0.98 -10.57
C GLY A 15 3.06 -1.71 -9.70
N GLY A 16 4.25 -2.02 -10.24
CA GLY A 16 5.21 -2.93 -9.61
C GLY A 16 5.89 -2.35 -8.38
N ILE A 17 6.14 -1.03 -8.36
CA ILE A 17 6.81 -0.38 -7.22
C ILE A 17 5.81 -0.21 -6.06
N GLY A 18 4.56 0.15 -6.35
CA GLY A 18 3.49 0.28 -5.38
C GLY A 18 3.22 -1.04 -4.66
N CYS A 19 3.05 -2.13 -5.40
CA CYS A 19 2.89 -3.48 -4.84
C CYS A 19 4.08 -3.87 -3.93
N GLN A 20 5.29 -3.64 -4.41
CA GLN A 20 6.51 -3.90 -3.65
C GLN A 20 6.63 -3.08 -2.37
N LEU A 21 6.15 -1.83 -2.39
CA LEU A 21 6.15 -0.95 -1.23
C LEU A 21 5.11 -1.41 -0.20
N CYS A 22 3.88 -1.69 -0.65
CA CYS A 22 2.82 -2.24 0.20
C CYS A 22 3.27 -3.52 0.91
N THR A 23 3.91 -4.44 0.18
CA THR A 23 4.46 -5.69 0.74
C THR A 23 5.49 -5.42 1.83
N ARG A 24 6.47 -4.55 1.57
CA ARG A 24 7.53 -4.22 2.54
C ARG A 24 6.99 -3.50 3.77
N ILE A 25 6.04 -2.57 3.59
CA ILE A 25 5.36 -1.89 4.70
C ILE A 25 4.62 -2.92 5.57
N ARG A 26 3.89 -3.85 4.96
CA ARG A 26 3.17 -4.90 5.69
C ARG A 26 4.11 -5.82 6.47
N GLN A 27 5.24 -6.18 5.90
CA GLN A 27 6.28 -6.98 6.56
C GLN A 27 6.91 -6.24 7.76
N ALA A 28 7.15 -4.94 7.62
CA ALA A 28 7.80 -4.14 8.66
C ALA A 28 6.85 -3.77 9.81
N PHE A 29 5.59 -3.47 9.52
CA PHE A 29 4.65 -2.86 10.49
C PHE A 29 3.44 -3.74 10.83
N GLY A 30 3.24 -4.84 10.13
CA GLY A 30 2.11 -5.74 10.34
C GLY A 30 0.76 -5.03 10.18
N GLN A 31 -0.16 -5.26 11.12
CA GLN A 31 -1.51 -4.67 11.12
C GLN A 31 -1.62 -3.39 11.97
N ARG A 32 -0.49 -2.81 12.39
CA ARG A 32 -0.46 -1.59 13.23
C ARG A 32 -0.91 -0.32 12.50
N LEU A 33 -0.95 -0.39 11.17
CA LEU A 33 -1.35 0.71 10.29
C LEU A 33 -2.27 0.20 9.18
N GLU A 34 -2.97 1.13 8.56
CA GLU A 34 -3.80 0.89 7.37
C GLU A 34 -3.03 1.31 6.12
N ILE A 35 -3.18 0.56 5.03
CA ILE A 35 -2.58 0.87 3.74
C ILE A 35 -3.70 1.10 2.73
N LEU A 36 -3.75 2.29 2.16
CA LEU A 36 -4.64 2.63 1.05
C LEU A 36 -3.83 2.64 -0.25
N ALA A 37 -3.92 1.56 -1.03
CA ALA A 37 -3.24 1.44 -2.31
C ALA A 37 -4.13 1.93 -3.46
N LEU A 38 -3.64 2.89 -4.24
CA LEU A 38 -4.30 3.47 -5.39
C LEU A 38 -3.34 3.35 -6.59
N GLY A 39 -3.82 2.77 -7.69
CA GLY A 39 -3.03 2.68 -8.91
C GLY A 39 -3.89 2.86 -10.15
N THR A 40 -3.25 3.19 -11.27
CA THR A 40 -3.96 3.42 -12.55
C THR A 40 -4.48 2.12 -13.19
N ASN A 41 -3.97 0.94 -12.79
CA ASN A 41 -4.39 -0.41 -13.23
C ASN A 41 -4.38 -1.40 -12.04
N SER A 42 -5.15 -2.50 -12.12
CA SER A 42 -5.32 -3.55 -11.07
C SER A 42 -4.04 -4.26 -10.63
N THR A 43 -3.00 -4.29 -11.46
CA THR A 43 -1.67 -4.85 -11.12
C THR A 43 -0.95 -4.07 -10.01
N ALA A 44 -1.36 -2.83 -9.74
CA ALA A 44 -0.81 -2.02 -8.66
C ALA A 44 -1.37 -2.38 -7.26
N THR A 45 -2.41 -3.22 -7.22
CA THR A 45 -3.19 -3.51 -6.00
C THR A 45 -3.20 -4.98 -5.59
N GLU A 46 -2.61 -5.89 -6.37
CA GLU A 46 -2.43 -7.30 -6.01
C GLU A 46 -1.24 -7.53 -5.06
#